data_AF-A0A7X3U3B9-F1
#
_entry.id   AF-A0A7X3U3B9-F1
#
_cell.length_a   1.000
_cell.length_b   1.000
_cell.length_c   1.000
_cell.angle_alpha   90.00
_cell.angle_beta   90.00
_cell.angle_gamma   90.00
#
_symmetry.space_group_name_H-M   'P 1'
#
loop_
_entity.id
_entity.type
_entity.pdbx_description
1 polymer ?
#
loop_
_entity_poly.entity_id
_entity_poly.type
_entity_poly.pdbx_seq_one_letter_code
_entity_poly.pdbx_strand_id
1 'polypeptide(L)' 'MTPPRDLLDAIARDDAESRLRALDADGTLTSGLLPELEEGRGFEQPALHYYTVLEHNLSAVGALDRALGE' A
#
# COMPACT_ATOMS: atom_id res chain seq x y z
N MET A 1 17.88 -3.45 10.05
CA MET A 1 17.42 -2.28 9.28
C MET A 1 16.43 -1.53 10.15
N THR A 2 16.56 -0.22 10.26
CA THR A 2 15.52 0.61 10.85
C THR A 2 14.43 0.77 9.78
N PRO A 3 13.16 0.44 10.06
CA PRO A 3 12.08 0.65 9.11
C PRO A 3 12.03 2.13 8.68
N PRO A 4 11.72 2.43 7.41
CA PRO A 4 11.60 3.80 6.95
C PRO A 4 10.59 4.55 7.81
N ARG A 5 10.97 5.70 8.39
CA ARG A 5 10.05 6.47 9.24
C ARG A 5 8.80 6.89 8.49
N ASP A 6 8.95 7.27 7.23
CA ASP A 6 7.84 7.71 6.38
C ASP A 6 6.82 6.58 6.15
N LEU A 7 7.27 5.32 6.07
CA LEU A 7 6.39 4.15 5.98
C LEU A 7 5.62 3.95 7.29
N LEU A 8 6.32 4.00 8.43
CA LEU A 8 5.69 3.86 9.75
C LEU A 8 4.68 4.98 10.00
N ASP A 9 5.02 6.22 9.64
CA ASP A 9 4.14 7.38 9.77
C ASP A 9 2.93 7.30 8.85
N ALA A 10 3.05 6.65 7.68
CA ALA A 10 1.94 6.43 6.77
C ALA A 10 0.94 5.39 7.31
N ILE A 11 1.42 4.30 7.93
CA ILE A 11 0.56 3.22 8.45
C ILE A 11 0.04 3.45 9.86
N ALA A 12 0.60 4.39 10.61
CA ALA A 12 0.22 4.67 12.01
C ALA A 12 -0.87 5.75 12.15
N ARG A 13 -1.49 6.17 11.04
CA ARG A 13 -2.51 7.23 11.01
C ARG A 13 -3.79 6.69 10.41
N ASP A 14 -4.91 7.26 10.85
CA ASP A 14 -6.19 7.17 10.16
C ASP A 14 -5.99 7.45 8.65
N ASP A 15 -6.71 6.69 7.83
CA ASP A 15 -6.65 6.73 6.36
C ASP A 15 -5.29 6.28 5.78
N ALA A 16 -4.71 5.20 6.32
CA ALA A 16 -3.42 4.67 5.90
C ALA A 16 -3.42 4.23 4.44
N GLU A 17 -4.53 3.66 3.96
CA GLU A 17 -4.67 3.30 2.54
C GLU A 17 -4.43 4.50 1.61
N SER A 18 -5.10 5.63 1.84
CA SER A 18 -4.97 6.81 0.96
C SER A 18 -3.56 7.38 0.99
N ARG A 19 -2.90 7.34 2.16
CA ARG A 19 -1.51 7.80 2.32
C ARG A 19 -0.55 6.91 1.55
N LEU A 20 -0.68 5.59 1.67
CA LEU A 20 0.14 4.65 0.91
C LEU A 20 -0.11 4.77 -0.59
N ARG A 21 -1.36 5.01 -1.02
CA ARG A 21 -1.68 5.30 -2.43
C ARG A 21 -1.03 6.58 -2.93
N ALA A 22 -0.92 7.62 -2.09
CA ALA A 22 -0.22 8.86 -2.47
C ALA A 22 1.27 8.62 -2.67
N LEU A 23 1.92 7.86 -1.76
CA LEU A 23 3.32 7.45 -1.90
C LEU A 23 3.54 6.51 -3.09
N ASP A 24 2.53 5.71 -3.45
CA ASP A 24 2.59 4.87 -4.63
C ASP A 24 2.52 5.68 -5.92
N ALA A 25 1.64 6.68 -5.97
CA ALA A 25 1.40 7.51 -7.15
C ALA A 25 2.63 8.33 -7.58
N ASP A 26 3.49 8.73 -6.63
CA ASP A 26 4.76 9.40 -6.91
C ASP A 26 5.97 8.44 -6.99
N GLY A 27 5.75 7.14 -6.82
CA GLY A 27 6.75 6.08 -6.89
C GLY A 27 7.62 5.94 -5.63
N THR A 28 7.44 6.77 -4.60
CA THR A 28 8.20 6.70 -3.34
C THR A 28 8.03 5.36 -2.63
N LEU A 29 6.80 4.82 -2.65
CA LEU A 29 6.48 3.55 -2.00
C LEU A 29 7.34 2.41 -2.55
N THR A 30 7.37 2.24 -3.87
CA THR A 30 8.03 1.10 -4.52
C THR A 30 9.46 1.39 -4.97
N SER A 31 9.90 2.65 -5.03
CA SER A 31 11.31 2.96 -5.38
C SER A 31 12.21 3.10 -4.16
N GLY A 32 11.64 3.48 -3.01
CA GLY A 32 12.40 3.80 -1.80
C GLY A 32 12.04 2.95 -0.59
N LEU A 33 10.76 2.84 -0.27
CA LEU A 33 10.32 2.30 1.03
C LEU A 33 10.19 0.78 1.03
N LEU A 34 9.58 0.22 -0.01
CA LEU A 34 9.25 -1.20 -0.17
C LEU A 34 9.42 -1.62 -1.64
N PRO A 35 10.66 -1.76 -2.14
CA PRO A 35 10.92 -2.10 -3.54
C PRO A 35 10.35 -3.45 -3.98
N GLU A 36 10.15 -4.37 -3.04
CA GLU A 36 9.51 -5.66 -3.28
C GLU A 36 8.05 -5.52 -3.76
N LEU A 37 7.39 -4.39 -3.49
CA LEU A 37 6.02 -4.14 -3.95
C LEU A 37 5.92 -3.77 -5.43
N GLU A 38 7.02 -3.42 -6.09
CA GLU A 38 7.01 -3.07 -7.51
C GLU A 38 6.52 -4.23 -8.40
N GLU A 39 6.83 -5.48 -8.03
CA GLU A 39 6.34 -6.66 -8.77
C GLU A 39 4.80 -6.79 -8.75
N GLY A 40 4.14 -6.18 -7.77
CA GLY A 40 2.69 -6.14 -7.68
C GLY A 40 2.04 -5.04 -8.53
N ARG A 41 2.81 -4.05 -9.00
CA ARG A 41 2.30 -2.93 -9.80
C ARG A 41 1.96 -3.40 -11.21
N GLY A 42 0.71 -3.17 -11.63
CA GLY A 42 0.26 -3.59 -12.96
C GLY A 42 0.16 -5.11 -13.14
N PHE A 43 0.40 -5.89 -12.07
CA PHE A 43 0.30 -7.33 -12.14
C PHE A 43 -1.19 -7.73 -12.20
N GLU A 44 -1.61 -8.17 -13.38
CA GLU A 44 -2.95 -8.72 -13.59
C GLU A 44 -3.06 -10.10 -12.94
N GLN A 45 -3.98 -10.22 -11.98
CA GLN A 45 -4.24 -11.50 -11.32
C GLN A 45 -5.15 -12.41 -12.17
N PRO A 46 -5.00 -13.75 -12.09
CA PRO A 46 -5.91 -14.67 -12.76
C PRO A 46 -7.36 -14.47 -12.30
N ALA A 47 -8.28 -14.36 -13.27
CA ALA A 47 -9.75 -14.25 -13.19
C ALA A 47 -10.43 -13.73 -11.89
N LEU A 48 -11.31 -12.72 -12.05
CA LEU A 48 -12.22 -12.10 -11.06
C LEU A 48 -11.63 -11.04 -10.12
N HIS A 49 -10.46 -10.48 -10.42
CA HIS A 49 -9.91 -9.35 -9.68
C HIS A 49 -9.98 -8.06 -10.51
N TYR A 50 -10.56 -7.01 -9.92
CA TYR A 50 -10.64 -5.66 -10.51
C TYR A 50 -9.40 -4.81 -10.17
N TYR A 51 -8.51 -5.35 -9.36
CA TYR A 51 -7.32 -4.70 -8.82
C TYR A 51 -6.09 -5.54 -9.16
N THR A 52 -4.98 -4.85 -9.39
CA THR A 52 -3.64 -5.41 -9.38
C THR A 52 -3.28 -5.93 -7.98
N VAL A 53 -2.22 -6.73 -7.88
CA VAL A 53 -1.72 -7.22 -6.58
C VAL A 53 -1.42 -6.08 -5.63
N LEU A 54 -0.78 -5.01 -6.11
CA LEU A 54 -0.47 -3.86 -5.27
C LEU A 54 -1.75 -3.14 -4.80
N GLU A 55 -2.69 -2.89 -5.69
CA GLU A 55 -3.97 -2.26 -5.34
C GLU A 55 -4.76 -3.09 -4.32
N HIS A 56 -4.70 -4.41 -4.38
CA HIS A 56 -5.27 -5.30 -3.35
C HIS A 56 -4.59 -5.15 -2.00
N ASN A 57 -3.25 -5.15 -1.98
CA ASN A 57 -2.49 -4.98 -0.74
C ASN A 57 -2.82 -3.64 -0.06
N LEU A 58 -2.91 -2.55 -0.83
CA LEU A 58 -3.28 -1.23 -0.31
C LEU A 58 -4.72 -1.21 0.22
N SER A 59 -5.66 -1.83 -0.50
CA SER A 59 -7.06 -1.96 -0.07
C SER A 59 -7.20 -2.81 1.20
N ALA A 60 -6.33 -3.80 1.40
CA ALA A 60 -6.31 -4.63 2.60
C ALA A 60 -5.90 -3.81 3.84
N VAL A 61 -4.98 -2.85 3.69
CA VAL A 61 -4.63 -1.89 4.76
C VAL A 61 -5.86 -1.06 5.15
N GLY A 62 -6.56 -0.44 4.18
CA GLY A 62 -7.76 0.34 4.50
C GLY A 62 -8.93 -0.50 5.01
N ALA A 63 -8.97 -1.81 4.70
CA ALA A 63 -9.90 -2.74 5.34
C ALA A 63 -9.55 -3.00 6.81
N LEU A 64 -8.27 -3.02 7.16
CA LEU A 64 -7.80 -3.14 8.54
C LEU A 64 -8.13 -1.88 9.33
N ASP A 65 -7.84 -0.68 8.82
CA ASP A 65 -8.16 0.60 9.47
C ASP A 65 -9.65 0.65 9.86
N ARG A 66 -10.54 0.36 8.89
CA ARG A 66 -11.99 0.31 9.12
C ARG A 66 -12.41 -0.73 10.15
N ALA A 67 -11.69 -1.86 10.23
CA ALA A 67 -11.97 -2.89 11.23
C ALA A 67 -11.53 -2.48 12.63
N LEU A 68 -10.49 -1.64 12.73
CA LEU A 68 -10.02 -1.03 13.97
C LEU A 68 -10.87 0.18 14.40
N GLY A 69 -11.72 0.70 13.50
CA GLY A 69 -12.56 1.87 13.75
C GLY A 69 -11.83 3.20 13.49
N GLU A 70 -10.77 3.14 12.68
CA GLU A 70 -9.97 4.27 12.20
C GLU A 70 -10.46 4.77 10.84
#